data_AF-A0A2A2JFS7-F1
#
_entry.id   AF-A0A2A2JFS7-F1
#
_cell.length_a   1.000
_cell.length_b   1.000
_cell.length_c   1.000
_cell.angle_alpha   90.00
_cell.angle_beta   90.00
_cell.angle_gamma   90.00
#
_symmetry.space_group_name_H-M   'P 1'
#
loop_
_entity.id
_entity.type
_entity.pdbx_description
1 polymer ?
#
loop_
_entity_poly.entity_id
_entity_poly.type
_entity_poly.pdbx_seq_one_letter_code
_entity_poly.pdbx_strand_id
1 'polypeptide(L)'
;MSDFKEIDAWIDSDEADKAYDALKKRSDETNVEVLWRLAKCCNELSNKLESKDERKTKTLEGRQYALDAYNGSQKHFLAAKWAAIMTGQLTNYVGTKERTELGVEMKGYQDEALAMNPTDYALLHLRGRFAFTIANLSWIEKKAASVLFATLPNLTLDDALTDFLAAYELRAEWLENLVYIGRCYVAKKDKSSAKKYFAQAVAIQPADAAETELHQEAQSYVNKH
;
A
#
# COMPACT_ATOMS: atom_id res chain seq x y z
N MET A 1 -10.48 -23.33 18.52
CA MET A 1 -10.17 -22.00 17.93
C MET A 1 -8.66 -21.92 17.85
N SER A 2 -8.07 -22.03 16.67
CA SER A 2 -6.61 -21.86 16.57
C SER A 2 -6.30 -20.41 16.90
N ASP A 3 -5.30 -20.22 17.76
CA ASP A 3 -4.79 -18.90 18.09
C ASP A 3 -4.04 -18.36 16.86
N PHE A 4 -4.55 -17.30 16.25
CA PHE A 4 -3.88 -16.65 15.11
C PHE A 4 -2.63 -15.87 15.54
N LYS A 5 -2.36 -15.74 16.84
CA LYS A 5 -1.20 -15.01 17.36
C LYS A 5 0.13 -15.51 16.81
N GLU A 6 0.30 -16.83 16.67
CA GLU A 6 1.52 -17.41 16.11
C GLU A 6 1.62 -17.13 14.60
N ILE A 7 0.49 -17.22 13.89
CA ILE A 7 0.42 -16.87 12.46
C ILE A 7 0.79 -15.40 12.26
N ASP A 8 0.19 -14.49 13.03
CA ASP A 8 0.45 -13.06 12.94
C ASP A 8 1.92 -12.74 13.22
N ALA A 9 2.54 -13.42 14.19
CA ALA A 9 3.96 -13.28 14.49
C ALA A 9 4.87 -13.74 13.34
N TRP A 10 4.52 -14.82 12.61
CA TRP A 10 5.27 -15.24 11.42
C TRP A 10 5.10 -14.28 10.25
N ILE A 11 3.92 -13.68 10.09
CA ILE A 11 3.68 -12.69 9.04
C ILE A 11 4.43 -11.39 9.31
N ASP A 12 4.44 -10.93 10.55
CA ASP A 12 5.14 -9.71 10.97
C ASP A 12 6.67 -9.91 11.10
N SER A 13 7.14 -11.14 10.91
CA SER A 13 8.56 -11.49 10.76
C SER A 13 8.88 -11.82 9.30
N ASP A 14 10.08 -12.35 9.05
CA ASP A 14 10.49 -12.79 7.71
C ASP A 14 9.90 -14.17 7.31
N GLU A 15 8.90 -14.70 8.04
CA GLU A 15 8.34 -16.07 7.87
C GLU A 15 6.93 -16.09 7.25
N ALA A 16 6.59 -15.12 6.40
CA ALA A 16 5.27 -15.02 5.77
C ALA A 16 4.89 -16.24 4.89
N ASP A 17 5.87 -16.97 4.36
CA ASP A 17 5.71 -18.23 3.61
C ASP A 17 5.18 -19.35 4.51
N LYS A 18 5.75 -19.50 5.71
CA LYS A 18 5.31 -20.45 6.73
C LYS A 18 3.89 -20.16 7.20
N ALA A 19 3.57 -18.88 7.41
CA ALA A 19 2.21 -18.44 7.73
C ALA A 19 1.22 -18.78 6.62
N TYR A 20 1.60 -18.50 5.37
CA TYR A 20 0.78 -18.80 4.19
C TYR A 20 0.48 -20.30 4.11
N ASP A 21 1.49 -21.16 4.21
CA ASP A 21 1.35 -22.62 4.16
C ASP A 21 0.48 -23.16 5.29
N ALA A 22 0.62 -22.61 6.50
CA ALA A 22 -0.19 -22.99 7.65
C ALA A 22 -1.67 -22.60 7.45
N LEU A 23 -1.94 -21.40 6.94
CA LEU A 23 -3.29 -20.91 6.65
C LEU A 23 -3.97 -21.74 5.55
N LYS A 24 -3.25 -22.12 4.49
CA LYS A 24 -3.78 -22.94 3.39
C LYS A 24 -4.16 -24.36 3.78
N LYS A 25 -3.63 -24.90 4.89
CA LYS A 25 -3.93 -26.25 5.39
C LYS A 25 -5.15 -26.30 6.31
N ARG A 26 -5.75 -25.15 6.62
CA ARG A 26 -6.91 -25.07 7.51
C ARG A 26 -8.18 -25.52 6.81
N SER A 27 -9.11 -26.07 7.56
CA SER A 27 -10.42 -26.49 7.06
C SER A 27 -11.45 -25.35 6.95
N ASP A 28 -11.16 -24.17 7.49
CA ASP A 28 -12.00 -22.97 7.46
C ASP A 28 -11.50 -21.94 6.44
N GLU A 29 -11.21 -22.38 5.22
CA GLU A 29 -10.59 -21.55 4.16
C GLU A 29 -11.40 -20.32 3.74
N THR A 30 -12.72 -20.31 3.95
CA THR A 30 -13.60 -19.17 3.68
C THR A 30 -13.80 -18.25 4.89
N ASN A 31 -13.16 -18.54 6.02
CA ASN A 31 -13.25 -17.71 7.21
C ASN A 31 -12.57 -16.36 6.95
N VAL A 32 -13.26 -15.26 7.22
CA VAL A 32 -12.72 -13.90 7.07
C VAL A 32 -11.36 -13.74 7.75
N GLU A 33 -11.18 -14.33 8.93
CA GLU A 33 -9.92 -14.27 9.70
C GLU A 33 -8.75 -15.00 9.02
N VAL A 34 -9.03 -15.99 8.18
CA VAL A 34 -8.03 -16.69 7.37
C VAL A 34 -7.74 -15.88 6.11
N LEU A 35 -8.78 -15.41 5.42
CA LEU A 35 -8.68 -14.78 4.11
C LEU A 35 -7.89 -13.46 4.15
N TRP A 36 -8.16 -12.56 5.10
CA TRP A 36 -7.39 -11.31 5.15
C TRP A 36 -5.92 -11.55 5.52
N ARG A 37 -5.62 -12.60 6.30
CA ARG A 37 -4.24 -13.00 6.63
C ARG A 37 -3.53 -13.59 5.41
N LEU A 38 -4.21 -14.39 4.60
CA LEU A 38 -3.67 -14.86 3.32
C LEU A 38 -3.35 -13.69 2.39
N ALA A 39 -4.22 -12.67 2.33
CA ALA A 39 -3.93 -11.44 1.59
C ALA A 39 -2.68 -10.72 2.11
N LYS A 40 -2.54 -10.58 3.43
CA LYS A 40 -1.34 -10.02 4.08
C LYS A 40 -0.09 -10.84 3.76
N CYS A 41 -0.12 -12.17 3.87
CA CYS A 41 0.99 -13.03 3.46
C CYS A 41 1.39 -12.78 2.01
N CYS A 42 0.42 -12.66 1.10
CA CYS A 42 0.71 -12.37 -0.31
C CYS A 42 1.38 -11.00 -0.51
N ASN A 43 1.01 -9.99 0.28
CA ASN A 43 1.68 -8.69 0.28
C ASN A 43 3.16 -8.84 0.66
N GLU A 44 3.44 -9.44 1.82
CA GLU A 44 4.81 -9.63 2.31
C GLU A 44 5.64 -10.49 1.34
N LEU A 45 5.08 -11.58 0.83
CA LEU A 45 5.74 -12.42 -0.15
C LEU A 45 5.99 -11.70 -1.47
N SER A 46 5.07 -10.82 -1.90
CA SER A 46 5.27 -10.03 -3.13
C SER A 46 6.43 -9.04 -2.99
N ASN A 47 6.63 -8.44 -1.81
CA ASN A 47 7.72 -7.49 -1.58
C ASN A 47 9.11 -8.15 -1.66
N LYS A 48 9.21 -9.45 -1.38
CA LYS A 48 10.46 -10.23 -1.48
C LYS A 48 10.86 -10.62 -2.90
N LEU A 49 9.93 -10.57 -3.86
CA LEU A 49 10.20 -11.00 -5.24
C LEU A 49 10.96 -9.91 -6.01
N GLU A 50 11.87 -10.28 -6.90
CA GLU A 50 12.61 -9.33 -7.75
C GLU A 50 11.87 -9.05 -9.07
N SER A 51 11.17 -10.05 -9.60
CA SER A 51 10.47 -9.94 -10.89
C SER A 51 9.14 -9.20 -10.76
N LYS A 52 8.95 -8.18 -11.61
CA LYS A 52 7.67 -7.44 -11.68
C LYS A 52 6.48 -8.33 -12.02
N ASP A 53 6.68 -9.32 -12.89
CA ASP A 53 5.60 -10.23 -13.30
C ASP A 53 5.23 -11.21 -12.16
N GLU A 54 6.22 -11.65 -11.39
CA GLU A 54 5.97 -12.49 -10.20
C GLU A 54 5.31 -11.66 -9.09
N ARG A 55 5.77 -10.43 -8.84
CA ARG A 55 5.10 -9.48 -7.92
C ARG A 55 3.64 -9.27 -8.31
N LYS A 56 3.37 -9.03 -9.60
CA LYS A 56 2.00 -8.86 -10.11
C LYS A 56 1.17 -10.11 -9.85
N THR A 57 1.71 -11.29 -10.15
CA THR A 57 1.01 -12.58 -9.95
C THR A 57 0.66 -12.78 -8.48
N LYS A 58 1.61 -12.54 -7.56
CA LYS A 58 1.37 -12.69 -6.12
C LYS A 58 0.41 -11.62 -5.58
N THR A 59 0.46 -10.40 -6.13
CA THR A 59 -0.47 -9.32 -5.80
C THR A 59 -1.90 -9.67 -6.22
N LEU A 60 -2.09 -10.24 -7.42
CA LEU A 60 -3.40 -10.70 -7.89
C LEU A 60 -3.97 -11.79 -6.99
N GLU A 61 -3.14 -12.74 -6.58
CA GLU A 61 -3.54 -13.79 -5.63
C GLU A 61 -3.99 -13.20 -4.29
N GLY A 62 -3.18 -12.30 -3.70
CA GLY A 62 -3.54 -11.64 -2.45
C GLY A 62 -4.79 -10.78 -2.56
N ARG A 63 -4.99 -10.10 -3.69
CA ARG A 63 -6.22 -9.34 -3.96
C ARG A 63 -7.44 -10.26 -4.00
N GLN A 64 -7.33 -11.45 -4.60
CA GLN A 64 -8.44 -12.40 -4.60
C GLN A 64 -8.88 -12.75 -3.18
N TYR A 65 -7.93 -13.15 -2.30
CA TYR A 65 -8.25 -13.43 -0.90
C TYR A 65 -8.84 -12.22 -0.17
N ALA A 66 -8.32 -11.02 -0.43
CA ALA A 66 -8.81 -9.80 0.19
C ALA A 66 -10.26 -9.48 -0.21
N LEU A 67 -10.61 -9.69 -1.49
CA LEU A 67 -11.97 -9.49 -1.98
C LEU A 67 -12.92 -10.57 -1.46
N ASP A 68 -12.47 -11.82 -1.37
CA ASP A 68 -13.28 -12.89 -0.78
C ASP A 68 -13.57 -12.60 0.70
N ALA A 69 -12.58 -12.09 1.45
CA ALA A 69 -12.78 -11.65 2.84
C ALA A 69 -13.80 -10.51 2.94
N TYR A 70 -13.68 -9.51 2.08
CA TYR A 70 -14.53 -8.31 2.09
C TYR A 70 -15.98 -8.65 1.70
N ASN A 71 -16.17 -9.44 0.64
CA ASN A 71 -17.50 -9.85 0.18
C ASN A 71 -18.19 -10.82 1.14
N GLY A 72 -17.41 -11.65 1.85
CA GLY A 72 -17.93 -12.61 2.83
C GLY A 72 -18.29 -12.01 4.19
N SER A 73 -17.83 -10.79 4.52
CA SER A 73 -18.00 -10.19 5.84
C SER A 73 -18.18 -8.68 5.78
N GLN A 74 -19.44 -8.23 5.86
CA GLN A 74 -19.77 -6.81 5.87
C GLN A 74 -19.20 -6.13 7.13
N LYS A 75 -18.66 -4.92 6.97
CA LYS A 75 -18.12 -4.08 8.06
C LYS A 75 -16.95 -4.72 8.84
N HIS A 76 -16.20 -5.62 8.22
CA HIS A 76 -14.99 -6.18 8.82
C HIS A 76 -13.77 -5.33 8.46
N PHE A 77 -13.23 -4.60 9.45
CA PHE A 77 -12.15 -3.63 9.25
C PHE A 77 -10.95 -4.20 8.48
N LEU A 78 -10.40 -5.35 8.90
CA LEU A 78 -9.22 -5.93 8.25
C LEU A 78 -9.53 -6.45 6.85
N ALA A 79 -10.78 -6.83 6.57
CA ALA A 79 -11.16 -7.25 5.23
C ALA A 79 -11.21 -6.05 4.27
N ALA A 80 -11.85 -4.96 4.69
CA ALA A 80 -11.86 -3.71 3.94
C ALA A 80 -10.45 -3.12 3.76
N LYS A 81 -9.63 -3.14 4.82
CA LYS A 81 -8.24 -2.69 4.77
C LYS A 81 -7.41 -3.45 3.74
N TRP A 82 -7.42 -4.78 3.79
CA TRP A 82 -6.64 -5.58 2.85
C TRP A 82 -7.20 -5.55 1.43
N ALA A 83 -8.52 -5.39 1.25
CA ALA A 83 -9.12 -5.15 -0.06
C ALA A 83 -8.61 -3.83 -0.67
N ALA A 84 -8.53 -2.77 0.14
CA ALA A 84 -7.94 -1.49 -0.26
C ALA A 84 -6.46 -1.63 -0.61
N ILE A 85 -5.64 -2.18 0.29
CA ILE A 85 -4.18 -2.31 0.10
C ILE A 85 -3.85 -3.14 -1.14
N MET A 86 -4.42 -4.34 -1.29
CA MET A 86 -4.09 -5.23 -2.41
C MET A 86 -4.59 -4.68 -3.75
N THR A 87 -5.75 -4.02 -3.77
CA THR A 87 -6.24 -3.33 -4.98
C THR A 87 -5.35 -2.14 -5.33
N GLY A 88 -4.90 -1.38 -4.34
CA GLY A 88 -3.95 -0.28 -4.50
C GLY A 88 -2.60 -0.74 -5.03
N GLN A 89 -2.06 -1.85 -4.53
CA GLN A 89 -0.79 -2.41 -5.02
C GLN A 89 -0.87 -2.85 -6.49
N LEU A 90 -2.00 -3.44 -6.91
CA LEU A 90 -2.19 -3.87 -8.29
C LEU A 90 -2.06 -2.72 -9.31
N THR A 91 -2.36 -1.48 -8.90
CA THR A 91 -2.24 -0.28 -9.74
C THR A 91 -0.82 -0.06 -10.30
N ASN A 92 0.20 -0.57 -9.62
CA ASN A 92 1.61 -0.49 -10.02
C ASN A 92 1.94 -1.38 -11.24
N TYR A 93 1.09 -2.35 -11.57
CA TYR A 93 1.38 -3.40 -12.57
C TYR A 93 0.42 -3.41 -13.77
N VAL A 94 -0.43 -2.40 -13.87
CA VAL A 94 -1.47 -2.29 -14.90
C VAL A 94 -1.35 -0.99 -15.71
N GLY A 95 -1.96 -0.99 -16.90
CA GLY A 95 -2.01 0.18 -17.77
C GLY A 95 -2.94 1.27 -17.24
N THR A 96 -2.84 2.49 -17.77
CA THR A 96 -3.53 3.70 -17.27
C THR A 96 -5.05 3.54 -17.11
N LYS A 97 -5.72 2.85 -18.05
CA LYS A 97 -7.18 2.64 -17.99
C LYS A 97 -7.57 1.80 -16.78
N GLU A 98 -7.05 0.58 -16.69
CA GLU A 98 -7.29 -0.35 -15.58
C GLU A 98 -6.84 0.24 -14.25
N ARG A 99 -5.71 0.97 -14.24
CA ARG A 99 -5.23 1.70 -13.06
C ARG A 99 -6.26 2.66 -12.49
N THR A 100 -6.99 3.35 -13.38
CA THR A 100 -8.02 4.32 -12.98
C THR A 100 -9.22 3.59 -12.38
N GLU A 101 -9.67 2.50 -13.01
CA GLU A 101 -10.77 1.66 -12.53
C GLU A 101 -10.46 1.08 -11.14
N LEU A 102 -9.28 0.48 -10.98
CA LEU A 102 -8.81 -0.03 -9.68
C LEU A 102 -8.65 1.08 -8.64
N GLY A 103 -8.28 2.30 -9.04
CA GLY A 103 -8.21 3.44 -8.14
C GLY A 103 -9.57 3.82 -7.55
N VAL A 104 -10.65 3.73 -8.34
CA VAL A 104 -12.03 3.93 -7.86
C VAL A 104 -12.41 2.86 -6.84
N GLU A 105 -12.17 1.59 -7.17
CA GLU A 105 -12.49 0.46 -6.29
C GLU A 105 -11.72 0.54 -4.97
N MET A 106 -10.40 0.74 -5.05
CA MET A 106 -9.51 0.91 -3.90
C MET A 106 -10.02 2.01 -2.97
N LYS A 107 -10.43 3.15 -3.53
CA LYS A 107 -10.96 4.28 -2.74
C LYS A 107 -12.22 3.89 -1.97
N GLY A 108 -13.13 3.12 -2.58
CA GLY A 108 -14.34 2.63 -1.89
C GLY A 108 -14.00 1.79 -0.65
N TYR A 109 -13.12 0.80 -0.80
CA TYR A 109 -12.67 -0.03 0.33
C TYR A 109 -11.93 0.79 1.39
N GLN A 110 -11.09 1.73 0.95
CA GLN A 110 -10.31 2.59 1.84
C GLN A 110 -11.20 3.52 2.67
N ASP A 111 -12.19 4.18 2.05
CA ASP A 111 -13.10 5.08 2.75
C ASP A 111 -13.87 4.33 3.84
N GLU A 112 -14.35 3.11 3.54
CA GLU A 112 -15.02 2.25 4.52
C GLU A 112 -14.07 1.85 5.67
N ALA A 113 -12.84 1.43 5.35
CA ALA A 113 -11.87 1.04 6.36
C ALA A 113 -11.44 2.21 7.27
N LEU A 114 -11.26 3.41 6.70
CA LEU A 114 -10.95 4.64 7.46
C LEU A 114 -12.13 5.14 8.29
N ALA A 115 -13.38 4.87 7.88
CA ALA A 115 -14.55 5.15 8.71
C ALA A 115 -14.59 4.29 9.97
N MET A 116 -14.02 3.07 9.92
CA MET A 116 -13.89 2.19 11.09
C MET A 116 -12.66 2.51 11.94
N ASN A 117 -11.52 2.80 11.32
CA ASN A 117 -10.29 3.17 12.01
C ASN A 117 -9.57 4.31 11.26
N PRO A 118 -9.82 5.58 11.65
CA PRO A 118 -9.29 6.74 10.95
C PRO A 118 -7.79 6.97 11.16
N THR A 119 -7.17 6.26 12.10
CA THR A 119 -5.75 6.41 12.48
C THR A 119 -4.93 5.18 12.10
N ASP A 120 -5.36 4.39 11.12
CA ASP A 120 -4.53 3.30 10.59
C ASP A 120 -3.44 3.87 9.66
N TYR A 121 -2.17 3.73 10.07
CA TYR A 121 -1.04 4.32 9.35
C TYR A 121 -0.92 3.83 7.91
N ALA A 122 -1.28 2.58 7.61
CA ALA A 122 -1.18 2.02 6.27
C ALA A 122 -2.28 2.56 5.36
N LEU A 123 -3.49 2.75 5.89
CA LEU A 123 -4.60 3.36 5.15
C LEU A 123 -4.38 4.87 4.91
N LEU A 124 -3.83 5.59 5.89
CA LEU A 124 -3.41 6.98 5.71
C LEU A 124 -2.37 7.09 4.60
N HIS A 125 -1.31 6.28 4.66
CA HIS A 125 -0.31 6.22 3.60
C HIS A 125 -0.92 5.89 2.22
N LEU A 126 -1.82 4.90 2.14
CA LEU A 126 -2.49 4.57 0.88
C LEU A 126 -3.30 5.75 0.34
N ARG A 127 -3.93 6.55 1.22
CA ARG A 127 -4.72 7.73 0.82
C ARG A 127 -3.79 8.85 0.34
N GLY A 128 -2.66 9.03 1.02
CA GLY A 128 -1.57 9.89 0.58
C GLY A 128 -1.04 9.50 -0.79
N ARG A 129 -0.84 8.20 -1.06
CA ARG A 129 -0.43 7.68 -2.38
C ARG A 129 -1.46 8.03 -3.45
N PHE A 130 -2.74 7.83 -3.16
CA PHE A 130 -3.82 8.20 -4.07
C PHE A 130 -3.81 9.70 -4.39
N ALA A 131 -3.72 10.56 -3.36
CA ALA A 131 -3.63 12.01 -3.54
C ALA A 131 -2.39 12.42 -4.34
N PHE A 132 -1.23 11.83 -4.04
CA PHE A 132 0.01 12.08 -4.78
C PHE A 132 -0.12 11.70 -6.25
N THR A 133 -0.73 10.56 -6.57
CA THR A 133 -0.97 10.13 -7.95
C THR A 133 -1.90 11.12 -8.67
N ILE A 134 -3.03 11.47 -8.07
CA ILE A 134 -4.02 12.39 -8.67
C ILE A 134 -3.43 13.78 -8.91
N ALA A 135 -2.67 14.30 -7.94
CA ALA A 135 -2.02 15.61 -8.03
C ALA A 135 -1.01 15.67 -9.19
N ASN A 136 -0.32 14.55 -9.48
CA ASN A 136 0.71 14.45 -10.51
C ASN A 136 0.21 13.96 -11.88
N LEU A 137 -1.08 13.67 -12.06
CA LEU A 137 -1.62 13.30 -13.37
C LEU A 137 -1.43 14.43 -14.38
N SER A 138 -0.98 14.08 -15.58
CA SER A 138 -0.97 14.99 -16.73
C SER A 138 -2.38 15.40 -17.14
N TRP A 139 -2.51 16.47 -17.94
CA TRP A 139 -3.82 16.92 -18.43
C TRP A 139 -4.58 15.83 -19.20
N ILE A 140 -3.86 15.02 -19.98
CA ILE A 140 -4.44 13.90 -20.75
C ILE A 140 -4.96 12.82 -19.79
N GLU A 141 -4.18 12.45 -18.78
CA GLU A 141 -4.58 11.46 -17.77
C GLU A 141 -5.76 11.96 -16.93
N LYS A 142 -5.78 13.24 -16.54
CA LYS A 142 -6.92 13.85 -15.84
C LYS A 142 -8.20 13.75 -16.66
N LYS A 143 -8.14 14.00 -17.98
CA LYS A 143 -9.31 13.88 -18.85
C LYS A 143 -9.84 12.44 -18.92
N ALA A 144 -8.96 11.45 -19.02
CA ALA A 144 -9.35 10.04 -19.00
C ALA A 144 -9.97 9.65 -17.65
N ALA A 145 -9.36 10.08 -16.55
CA ALA A 145 -9.81 9.77 -15.20
C ALA A 145 -11.18 10.38 -14.87
N SER A 146 -11.45 11.61 -15.31
CA SER A 146 -12.75 12.27 -15.11
C SER A 146 -13.94 11.51 -15.72
N VAL A 147 -13.72 10.73 -16.79
CA VAL A 147 -14.78 9.89 -17.39
C VAL A 147 -15.17 8.74 -16.46
N LEU A 148 -14.20 8.14 -15.78
CA LEU A 148 -14.41 6.99 -14.89
C LEU A 148 -14.87 7.40 -13.49
N PHE A 149 -14.28 8.46 -12.93
CA PHE A 149 -14.63 8.96 -11.61
C PHE A 149 -15.92 9.78 -11.58
N ALA A 150 -16.54 10.06 -12.74
CA ALA A 150 -17.56 11.10 -12.98
C ALA A 150 -17.11 12.53 -12.64
N THR A 151 -16.36 12.72 -11.55
CA THR A 151 -15.62 13.92 -11.20
C THR A 151 -14.35 13.51 -10.46
N LEU A 152 -13.19 13.78 -11.07
CA LEU A 152 -11.90 13.54 -10.42
C LEU A 152 -11.76 14.48 -9.21
N PRO A 153 -11.42 13.99 -8.01
CA PRO A 153 -11.23 14.87 -6.87
C PRO A 153 -10.04 15.82 -7.13
N ASN A 154 -10.18 17.07 -6.72
CA ASN A 154 -9.10 18.06 -6.84
C ASN A 154 -8.11 17.88 -5.68
N LEU A 155 -7.27 16.85 -5.77
CA LEU A 155 -6.25 16.54 -4.77
C LEU A 155 -4.91 17.20 -5.12
N THR A 156 -4.20 17.64 -4.09
CA THR A 156 -2.92 18.36 -4.17
C THR A 156 -1.79 17.57 -3.51
N LEU A 157 -0.56 18.03 -3.69
CA LEU A 157 0.59 17.49 -2.97
C LEU A 157 0.51 17.74 -1.45
N ASP A 158 -0.23 18.76 -1.01
CA ASP A 158 -0.42 19.06 0.41
C ASP A 158 -1.42 18.10 1.07
N ASP A 159 -2.44 17.66 0.32
CA ASP A 159 -3.34 16.59 0.77
C ASP A 159 -2.56 15.29 0.96
N ALA A 160 -1.67 14.96 0.01
CA ALA A 160 -0.80 13.79 0.12
C ALA A 160 0.15 13.89 1.33
N LEU A 161 0.82 15.02 1.52
CA LEU A 161 1.71 15.25 2.66
C LEU A 161 0.97 15.17 4.00
N THR A 162 -0.26 15.67 4.08
CA THR A 162 -1.07 15.61 5.31
C THR A 162 -1.22 14.16 5.78
N ASP A 163 -1.60 13.27 4.87
CA ASP A 163 -1.76 11.85 5.17
C ASP A 163 -0.44 11.13 5.44
N PHE A 164 0.61 11.41 4.65
CA PHE A 164 1.92 10.79 4.88
C PHE A 164 2.56 11.22 6.20
N LEU A 165 2.41 12.49 6.60
CA LEU A 165 2.88 12.97 7.89
C LEU A 165 2.04 12.40 9.03
N ALA A 166 0.72 12.27 8.88
CA ALA A 166 -0.11 11.57 9.87
C ALA A 166 0.31 10.09 10.04
N ALA A 167 0.64 9.40 8.94
CA ALA A 167 1.19 8.05 9.00
C ALA A 167 2.59 8.01 9.66
N TYR A 168 3.42 9.04 9.44
CA TYR A 168 4.74 9.17 10.06
C TYR A 168 4.66 9.36 11.57
N GLU A 169 3.73 10.17 12.08
CA GLU A 169 3.51 10.33 13.53
C GLU A 169 3.13 9.02 14.22
N LEU A 170 2.47 8.10 13.50
CA LEU A 170 2.07 6.79 14.00
C LEU A 170 3.16 5.73 13.84
N ARG A 171 3.97 5.83 12.78
CA ARG A 171 5.07 4.91 12.46
C ARG A 171 6.19 5.66 11.72
N ALA A 172 7.12 6.23 12.49
CA ALA A 172 8.19 7.06 11.96
C ALA A 172 9.23 6.24 11.15
N GLU A 173 9.56 5.04 11.61
CA GLU A 173 10.51 4.12 10.97
C GLU A 173 9.80 3.25 9.93
N TRP A 174 9.27 3.88 8.89
CA TRP A 174 8.71 3.18 7.74
C TRP A 174 9.27 3.75 6.44
N LEU A 175 10.14 2.96 5.81
CA LEU A 175 10.96 3.36 4.67
C LEU A 175 10.11 3.85 3.49
N GLU A 176 9.07 3.10 3.09
CA GLU A 176 8.17 3.49 2.00
C GLU A 176 7.51 4.86 2.27
N ASN A 177 6.98 5.07 3.47
CA ASN A 177 6.33 6.33 3.81
C ASN A 177 7.31 7.51 3.78
N LEU A 178 8.51 7.34 4.32
CA LEU A 178 9.56 8.37 4.27
C LEU A 178 9.95 8.74 2.83
N VAL A 179 10.06 7.75 1.95
CA VAL A 179 10.34 7.98 0.52
C VAL A 179 9.20 8.75 -0.14
N TYR A 180 7.93 8.43 0.16
CA TYR A 180 6.79 9.17 -0.37
C TYR A 180 6.70 10.62 0.16
N ILE A 181 7.04 10.87 1.42
CA ILE A 181 7.19 12.23 1.94
C ILE A 181 8.28 12.98 1.16
N GLY A 182 9.44 12.35 0.97
CA GLY A 182 10.55 12.88 0.16
C GLY A 182 10.09 13.25 -1.25
N ARG A 183 9.39 12.35 -1.95
CA ARG A 183 8.83 12.57 -3.29
C ARG A 183 7.88 13.76 -3.34
N CYS A 184 7.03 13.95 -2.32
CA CYS A 184 6.17 15.12 -2.24
C CYS A 184 6.97 16.43 -2.17
N TYR A 185 7.99 16.49 -1.31
CA TYR A 185 8.83 17.68 -1.21
C TYR A 185 9.67 17.93 -2.48
N VAL A 186 10.11 16.89 -3.18
CA VAL A 186 10.73 17.01 -4.51
C VAL A 186 9.76 17.67 -5.49
N ALA A 187 8.52 17.19 -5.56
CA ALA A 187 7.51 17.74 -6.45
C ALA A 187 7.17 19.20 -6.09
N LYS A 188 7.23 19.56 -4.80
CA LYS A 188 7.10 20.95 -4.30
C LYS A 188 8.36 21.80 -4.46
N LYS A 189 9.46 21.24 -4.97
CA LYS A 189 10.79 21.89 -5.12
C LYS A 189 11.43 22.32 -3.80
N ASP A 190 11.01 21.74 -2.68
CA ASP A 190 11.63 21.93 -1.37
C ASP A 190 12.72 20.87 -1.15
N LYS A 191 13.93 21.19 -1.62
CA LYS A 191 15.08 20.29 -1.53
C LYS A 191 15.52 20.01 -0.09
N SER A 192 15.34 20.95 0.82
CA SER A 192 15.78 20.80 2.21
C SER A 192 14.93 19.75 2.92
N SER A 193 13.61 19.88 2.81
CA SER A 193 12.67 18.89 3.38
C SER A 193 12.80 17.54 2.67
N ALA A 194 12.94 17.51 1.34
CA ALA A 194 13.17 16.26 0.61
C ALA A 194 14.40 15.51 1.12
N LYS A 195 15.56 16.20 1.22
CA LYS A 195 16.80 15.60 1.72
C LYS A 195 16.67 15.10 3.15
N LYS A 196 15.96 15.83 4.03
CA LYS A 196 15.68 15.41 5.41
C LYS A 196 15.01 14.03 5.47
N TYR A 197 13.92 13.83 4.72
CA TYR A 197 13.17 12.57 4.79
C TYR A 197 13.86 11.43 4.03
N PHE A 198 14.51 11.69 2.90
CA PHE A 198 15.33 10.67 2.23
C PHE A 198 16.52 10.22 3.08
N ALA A 199 17.17 11.13 3.82
CA ALA A 199 18.24 10.75 4.74
C ALA A 199 17.75 9.84 5.88
N GLN A 200 16.52 10.06 6.37
CA GLN A 200 15.90 9.14 7.33
C GLN A 200 15.63 7.78 6.70
N ALA A 201 15.11 7.73 5.46
CA ALA A 201 14.88 6.47 4.75
C ALA A 201 16.19 5.68 4.53
N VAL A 202 17.29 6.38 4.18
CA VAL A 202 18.62 5.78 4.00
C VAL A 202 19.18 5.17 5.28
N ALA A 203 18.80 5.71 6.45
CA ALA A 203 19.25 5.21 7.75
C ALA A 203 18.55 3.90 8.16
N ILE A 204 17.48 3.49 7.47
CA ILE A 204 16.75 2.24 7.70
C ILE A 204 17.38 1.15 6.84
N GLN A 205 17.68 0.00 7.46
CA GLN A 205 18.10 -1.20 6.74
C GLN A 205 16.88 -1.78 5.99
N PRO A 206 16.91 -1.92 4.65
CA PRO A 206 15.78 -2.50 3.91
C PRO A 206 15.57 -3.97 4.31
N ALA A 207 14.31 -4.35 4.52
CA ALA A 207 13.91 -5.69 4.91
C ALA A 207 13.74 -6.65 3.73
N ASP A 208 13.42 -6.13 2.54
CA ASP A 208 13.10 -6.94 1.35
C ASP A 208 13.52 -6.23 0.04
N ALA A 209 13.22 -6.87 -1.10
CA ALA A 209 13.57 -6.36 -2.43
C ALA A 209 12.84 -5.04 -2.76
N ALA A 210 11.57 -4.90 -2.37
CA ALA A 210 10.79 -3.68 -2.58
C ALA A 210 11.37 -2.50 -1.76
N GLU A 211 11.72 -2.71 -0.50
CA GLU A 211 12.40 -1.70 0.31
C GLU A 211 13.81 -1.40 -0.19
N THR A 212 14.52 -2.39 -0.75
CA THR A 212 15.83 -2.19 -1.38
C THR A 212 15.75 -1.22 -2.56
N GLU A 213 14.73 -1.32 -3.41
CA GLU A 213 14.51 -0.38 -4.52
C GLU A 213 14.27 1.05 -4.01
N LEU A 214 13.43 1.19 -2.98
CA LEU A 214 13.11 2.48 -2.37
C LEU A 214 14.32 3.09 -1.65
N HIS A 215 15.13 2.28 -0.98
CA HIS A 215 16.37 2.68 -0.34
C HIS A 215 17.36 3.23 -1.37
N GLN A 216 17.55 2.53 -2.50
CA GLN A 216 18.41 2.97 -3.59
C GLN A 216 17.96 4.30 -4.19
N GLU A 217 16.65 4.52 -4.35
CA GLU A 217 16.09 5.81 -4.76
C GLU A 217 16.49 6.93 -3.79
N ALA A 218 16.25 6.70 -2.49
CA ALA A 218 16.57 7.66 -1.44
C ALA A 218 18.07 7.99 -1.40
N GLN A 219 18.93 6.97 -1.49
CA GLN A 219 20.38 7.11 -1.52
C GLN A 219 20.85 7.91 -2.75
N SER A 220 20.27 7.63 -3.92
CA SER A 220 20.57 8.36 -5.15
C SER A 220 20.23 9.85 -5.02
N TYR A 221 19.12 10.18 -4.36
CA TYR A 221 18.74 11.57 -4.11
C TYR A 221 19.72 12.27 -3.15
N VAL A 222 20.03 11.64 -2.01
CA VAL A 222 20.94 12.19 -0.99
C VAL A 222 22.37 12.37 -1.51
N ASN A 223 22.83 11.51 -2.41
CA ASN A 223 24.17 11.64 -3.00
C ASN A 223 24.26 12.79 -4.03
N LYS A 224 23.14 13.17 -4.65
CA LYS A 224 23.09 14.24 -5.67
C LYS A 224 22.87 15.64 -5.09
N HIS A 225 22.40 15.76 -3.86
CA HIS A 225 21.92 17.00 -3.24
C HIS A 225 22.35 17.08 -1.79
#